data_AF-A0A925T818-F1
#
_entry.id   AF-A0A925T818-F1
#
_cell.length_a   1.000
_cell.length_b   1.000
_cell.length_c   1.000
_cell.angle_alpha   90.00
_cell.angle_beta   90.00
_cell.angle_gamma   90.00
#
_symmetry.space_group_name_H-M   'P 1'
#
loop_
_entity.id
_entity.type
_entity.pdbx_description
1 polymer ?
#
loop_
_entity_poly.entity_id
_entity_poly.type
_entity_poly.pdbx_seq_one_letter_code
_entity_poly.pdbx_strand_id
1 'polypeptide(L)'
;MKTIPTLYEWAGGMPVFEQLMTQFYKKVLQDPLLEPVFKHMSKEHQLHVAHFLAEVFGGPEFYSTSDGSHYKMIQKHIGKHLTE
;
A
#
# COMPACT_ATOMS: atom_id res chain seq x y z
N MET A 1 -4.17 25.89 20.69
CA MET A 1 -5.04 24.71 20.50
C MET A 1 -4.14 23.53 20.23
N LYS A 2 -4.35 22.35 20.85
CA LYS A 2 -3.62 21.14 20.45
C LYS A 2 -4.18 20.67 19.11
N THR A 3 -3.33 20.50 18.12
CA THR A 3 -3.70 19.88 16.84
C THR A 3 -3.98 18.40 17.09
N ILE A 4 -5.10 17.91 16.56
CA ILE A 4 -5.39 16.47 16.56
C ILE A 4 -4.43 15.82 15.55
N PRO A 5 -3.63 14.81 15.96
CA PRO A 5 -2.72 14.15 15.03
C PRO A 5 -3.47 13.41 13.92
N THR A 6 -2.85 13.25 12.76
CA THR A 6 -3.39 12.45 11.64
C THR A 6 -3.40 10.96 11.99
N LEU A 7 -4.17 10.15 11.25
CA LEU A 7 -4.16 8.69 11.45
C LEU A 7 -2.76 8.10 11.20
N TYR A 8 -2.01 8.67 10.26
CA TYR A 8 -0.62 8.34 10.01
C TYR A 8 0.27 8.59 11.24
N GLU A 9 0.11 9.73 11.91
CA GLU A 9 0.85 10.06 13.14
C GLU A 9 0.46 9.14 14.29
N TRP A 10 -0.85 8.88 14.47
CA TRP A 10 -1.34 7.92 15.46
C TRP A 10 -0.83 6.50 15.23
N ALA A 11 -0.70 6.08 13.97
CA ALA A 11 -0.21 4.75 13.61
C ALA A 11 1.30 4.58 13.82
N GLY A 12 2.07 5.67 13.99
CA GLY A 12 3.52 5.63 14.19
C GLY A 12 4.36 5.98 12.94
N GLY A 13 3.73 6.56 11.91
CA GLY A 13 4.41 7.09 10.74
C GLY A 13 4.90 6.03 9.72
N MET A 14 5.64 6.48 8.70
CA MET A 14 5.99 5.69 7.52
C MET A 14 6.64 4.34 7.81
N PRO A 15 7.59 4.22 8.76
CA PRO A 15 8.21 2.93 9.07
C PRO A 15 7.18 1.84 9.45
N VAL A 16 6.07 2.23 10.09
CA VAL A 16 5.00 1.29 10.45
C VAL A 16 4.22 0.83 9.22
N PHE A 17 3.95 1.71 8.25
CA PHE A 17 3.28 1.33 7.01
C PHE A 17 4.16 0.44 6.12
N GLU A 18 5.46 0.72 6.02
CA GLU A 18 6.42 -0.13 5.31
C GLU A 18 6.52 -1.53 5.94
N GLN A 19 6.59 -1.59 7.27
CA GLN A 19 6.59 -2.86 8.00
C GLN A 19 5.25 -3.60 7.85
N LEU A 20 4.13 -2.89 7.92
CA LEU A 20 2.79 -3.44 7.74
C LEU A 20 2.67 -4.09 6.36
N MET A 21 3.07 -3.40 5.29
CA MET A 21 3.02 -3.97 3.93
C MET A 21 3.99 -5.13 3.76
N THR A 22 5.19 -5.06 4.35
CA THR A 22 6.12 -6.20 4.36
C THR A 22 5.47 -7.45 4.97
N GLN A 23 4.77 -7.31 6.10
CA GLN A 23 4.10 -8.42 6.77
C GLN A 23 2.84 -8.88 6.02
N PHE A 24 2.10 -7.95 5.41
CA PHE A 24 0.96 -8.25 4.55
C PHE A 24 1.38 -9.13 3.37
N TYR A 25 2.40 -8.74 2.60
CA TYR A 25 2.84 -9.52 1.45
C TYR A 25 3.45 -10.88 1.84
N LYS A 26 4.07 -11.00 3.02
CA LYS A 26 4.46 -12.32 3.54
C LYS A 26 3.27 -13.26 3.71
N LYS A 27 2.11 -12.74 4.14
CA LYS A 27 0.88 -13.53 4.26
C LYS A 27 0.25 -13.80 2.90
N VAL A 28 0.22 -12.81 2.01
CA VAL A 28 -0.27 -12.95 0.62
C VAL A 28 0.45 -14.09 -0.11
N LEU A 29 1.77 -14.20 0.04
CA LEU A 29 2.57 -15.26 -0.59
C LEU A 29 2.37 -16.65 0.04
N GLN A 30 1.70 -16.73 1.20
CA GLN A 30 1.34 -18.00 1.84
C GLN A 30 -0.09 -18.43 1.48
N ASP A 31 -0.87 -17.56 0.87
CA ASP A 31 -2.25 -17.84 0.49
C ASP A 31 -2.28 -18.54 -0.88
N PRO A 32 -2.88 -19.74 -1.00
CA PRO A 32 -2.90 -20.50 -2.26
C PRO A 32 -3.63 -19.80 -3.41
N LEU A 33 -4.60 -18.94 -3.11
CA LEU A 33 -5.35 -18.18 -4.11
C LEU A 33 -4.54 -16.95 -4.58
N LEU A 34 -3.87 -16.27 -3.65
CA LEU A 34 -3.17 -15.03 -3.95
C LEU A 34 -1.73 -15.25 -4.44
N GLU A 35 -1.02 -16.28 -3.96
CA GLU A 35 0.38 -16.54 -4.31
C GLU A 35 0.63 -16.51 -5.83
N PRO A 36 -0.18 -17.17 -6.69
CA PRO A 36 0.09 -17.19 -8.12
C PRO A 36 0.04 -15.81 -8.78
N VAL A 37 -0.73 -14.88 -8.19
CA VAL A 37 -0.91 -13.50 -8.66
C VAL A 37 0.29 -12.63 -8.24
N PHE A 38 0.84 -12.86 -7.06
CA PHE A 38 1.82 -11.97 -6.42
C PHE A 38 3.26 -12.49 -6.41
N LYS A 39 3.53 -13.76 -6.70
CA LYS A 39 4.87 -14.39 -6.59
C LYS A 39 5.99 -13.75 -7.41
N HIS A 40 5.66 -13.01 -8.46
CA HIS A 40 6.63 -12.31 -9.31
C HIS A 40 6.65 -10.80 -9.07
N MET A 41 5.92 -10.33 -8.07
CA MET A 41 5.83 -8.92 -7.75
C MET A 41 7.04 -8.46 -6.96
N SER A 42 7.58 -7.31 -7.31
CA SER A 42 8.83 -6.81 -6.74
C SER A 42 8.64 -6.22 -5.34
N LYS A 43 9.73 -6.07 -4.58
CA LYS A 43 9.69 -5.41 -3.26
C LYS A 43 9.33 -3.93 -3.38
N GLU A 44 9.73 -3.29 -4.47
CA GLU A 44 9.42 -1.90 -4.79
C GLU A 44 7.90 -1.70 -4.93
N HIS A 45 7.17 -2.69 -5.45
CA HIS A 45 5.71 -2.63 -5.46
C HIS A 45 5.13 -2.58 -4.03
N GLN A 46 5.67 -3.38 -3.10
CA GLN A 46 5.20 -3.41 -1.71
C GLN A 46 5.42 -2.05 -1.03
N LEU A 47 6.59 -1.43 -1.28
CA LEU A 47 6.91 -0.09 -0.81
C LEU A 47 5.97 0.97 -1.42
N HIS A 48 5.68 0.86 -2.71
CA HIS A 48 4.76 1.77 -3.39
C HIS A 48 3.34 1.70 -2.81
N VAL A 49 2.86 0.50 -2.43
CA VAL A 49 1.57 0.33 -1.74
C VAL A 49 1.63 0.88 -0.31
N ALA A 50 2.75 0.77 0.39
CA ALA A 50 2.93 1.36 1.71
C ALA A 50 2.80 2.90 1.66
N HIS A 51 3.46 3.53 0.69
CA HIS A 51 3.36 4.97 0.47
C HIS A 51 1.94 5.40 0.12
N PHE A 52 1.23 4.63 -0.72
CA PHE A 52 -0.17 4.89 -1.03
C PHE A 52 -1.04 4.89 0.23
N LEU A 53 -0.92 3.85 1.06
CA LEU A 53 -1.73 3.72 2.27
C LEU A 53 -1.38 4.79 3.32
N ALA A 54 -0.09 5.11 3.49
CA ALA A 54 0.36 6.16 4.38
C ALA A 54 -0.19 7.53 3.99
N GLU A 55 -0.20 7.85 2.69
CA GLU A 55 -0.75 9.10 2.16
C GLU A 55 -2.28 9.19 2.41
N VAL A 56 -3.02 8.09 2.17
CA VAL A 56 -4.46 8.01 2.51
C VAL A 56 -4.73 8.28 3.99
N PHE A 57 -3.80 7.92 4.88
CA PHE A 57 -3.90 8.12 6.32
C PHE A 57 -3.45 9.52 6.78
N GLY A 58 -3.13 10.42 5.84
CA GLY A 58 -2.67 11.79 6.12
C GLY A 58 -1.17 11.89 6.38
N GLY A 59 -0.38 10.97 5.82
CA GLY A 59 1.07 11.03 5.78
C GLY A 59 1.61 11.87 4.61
N PRO A 60 2.94 11.90 4.41
CA PRO A 60 3.58 12.60 3.30
C PRO A 60 3.12 12.09 1.92
N GLU A 61 3.13 12.97 0.92
CA GLU A 61 2.67 12.71 -0.45
C GLU A 61 3.66 11.88 -1.29
N PHE A 62 4.24 10.82 -0.74
CA PHE A 62 5.24 10.01 -1.45
C PHE A 62 4.65 9.18 -2.58
N TYR A 63 3.37 8.83 -2.53
CA TYR A 63 2.73 8.06 -3.60
C TYR A 63 2.42 8.96 -4.78
N SER A 64 1.70 10.07 -4.56
CA SER A 64 1.29 10.96 -5.64
C SER A 64 2.46 11.70 -6.30
N THR A 65 3.51 12.03 -5.53
CA THR A 65 4.74 12.66 -6.10
C THR A 65 5.63 11.69 -6.88
N SER A 66 5.43 10.37 -6.74
CA SER A 66 6.15 9.32 -7.47
C SER A 66 5.33 8.73 -8.63
N ASP A 67 4.60 9.59 -9.34
CA ASP A 67 3.67 9.24 -10.44
C ASP A 67 2.46 8.38 -10.06
N GLY A 68 2.25 8.13 -8.77
CA GLY A 68 1.07 7.48 -8.23
C GLY A 68 -0.21 8.28 -8.50
N SER A 69 -1.30 7.58 -8.76
CA SER A 69 -2.61 8.20 -8.95
C SER A 69 -3.69 7.15 -8.71
N HIS A 70 -4.76 7.54 -8.02
CA HIS A 70 -5.91 6.67 -7.80
C HIS A 70 -6.48 6.11 -9.12
N TYR A 71 -6.56 6.95 -10.16
CA TYR A 71 -7.01 6.53 -11.49
C TYR A 71 -6.06 5.49 -12.11
N LYS A 72 -4.76 5.76 -12.13
CA LYS A 72 -3.75 4.82 -12.67
C LYS A 72 -3.73 3.51 -11.87
N MET A 73 -3.94 3.56 -10.56
CA MET A 73 -4.05 2.38 -9.71
C MET A 73 -5.23 1.52 -10.16
N ILE A 74 -6.42 2.11 -10.32
CA ILE A 74 -7.60 1.37 -10.81
C ILE A 74 -7.30 0.75 -12.18
N GLN A 75 -6.72 1.50 -13.11
CA GLN A 75 -6.35 0.98 -14.43
C GLN A 75 -5.45 -0.26 -14.36
N LYS A 76 -4.51 -0.32 -13.41
CA LYS A 76 -3.64 -1.49 -13.19
C LYS A 76 -4.39 -2.73 -12.69
N HIS A 77 -5.58 -2.56 -12.11
CA HIS A 77 -6.41 -3.63 -11.56
C HIS A 77 -7.57 -4.03 -12.51
N ILE A 78 -7.87 -3.23 -13.53
CA ILE A 78 -8.84 -3.59 -14.57
C ILE A 78 -8.39 -4.86 -15.30
N GLY A 79 -9.33 -5.76 -15.58
CA GLY A 79 -9.07 -7.01 -16.30
C GLY A 79 -8.37 -8.09 -15.46
N LYS A 80 -8.21 -7.89 -14.14
CA LYS A 80 -7.69 -8.90 -13.22
C LYS A 80 -8.75 -9.86 -12.66
N HIS A 81 -10.02 -9.69 -13.06
CA HIS A 81 -11.14 -10.53 -12.64
C HIS A 81 -11.26 -10.69 -11.11
N LEU A 82 -11.02 -9.59 -10.37
CA LEU A 82 -11.16 -9.58 -8.92
C LEU A 82 -12.64 -9.75 -8.56
N THR A 83 -12.96 -10.80 -7.81
CA THR A 83 -14.29 -11.06 -7.24
C THR A 83 -14.34 -10.60 -5.78
N GLU A 84 -15.52 -10.64 -5.16
CA GLU A 84 -15.67 -10.54 -3.70
C GLU A 84 -14.88 -11.61 -2.94
#